data_AF-A0A5N5N8H6-F1
#
_entry.id   AF-A0A5N5N8H6-F1
#
_cell.length_a   1.000
_cell.length_b   1.000
_cell.length_c   1.000
_cell.angle_alpha   90.00
_cell.angle_beta   90.00
_cell.angle_gamma   90.00
#
_symmetry.space_group_name_H-M   'P 1'
#
loop_
_entity.id
_entity.type
_entity.pdbx_description
1 polymer ?
#
loop_
_entity_poly.entity_id
_entity_poly.type
_entity_poly.pdbx_seq_one_letter_code
_entity_poly.pdbx_strand_id
1 'polypeptide(L)'
;MLSFVLFDDVPAKSFPKDDSTKPCRLTAFLGYKAGMTHIVREVEKPGSKLHKKETCEAVTIIETPPMVVVGVVGYLKTPGGLRSLSTVWAQHLSEEVKRRFYKNWCKSKKKAFTKYSKKYESGDGKKDIQAQLEKLKKYCTVIRVLAHTQMNVISIKSKGGISGMVYDRTEKDITPIGGFPHYGVVKEDYLMIKGCCVGPKKRVVTLRQSLLKQTSRVSMEEIKLKFIDTSSKFGQGRFQTSEEKAKFYGRLKA
;
A
#
# COMPACT_ATOMS: atom_id res chain seq x y z
N MET A 1 -17.39 4.76 -8.56
CA MET A 1 -16.16 4.32 -7.87
C MET A 1 -14.98 5.23 -8.26
N LEU A 2 -14.13 5.60 -7.30
CA LEU A 2 -12.92 6.39 -7.58
C LEU A 2 -11.74 5.43 -7.82
N SER A 3 -11.36 5.27 -9.08
CA SER A 3 -10.18 4.45 -9.42
C SER A 3 -8.90 5.30 -9.31
N PHE A 4 -7.77 4.71 -8.98
CA PHE A 4 -6.50 5.44 -8.86
C PHE A 4 -5.88 5.71 -10.24
N VAL A 5 -5.34 6.91 -10.46
CA VAL A 5 -4.23 7.08 -11.42
C VAL A 5 -3.03 7.52 -10.61
N LEU A 6 -2.00 6.68 -10.62
CA LEU A 6 -0.76 6.97 -9.94
C LEU A 6 0.12 7.79 -10.85
N PHE A 7 0.67 8.87 -10.29
CA PHE A 7 1.83 9.54 -10.84
C PHE A 7 3.06 8.66 -10.52
N ASP A 8 3.67 8.14 -11.59
CA ASP A 8 5.08 7.69 -11.66
C ASP A 8 5.46 6.21 -11.46
N ASP A 9 4.54 5.26 -11.26
CA ASP A 9 4.92 3.84 -11.17
C ASP A 9 3.96 2.92 -11.94
N VAL A 10 4.47 1.73 -12.37
CA VAL A 10 3.86 0.80 -13.35
C VAL A 10 2.32 0.84 -13.27
N PRO A 11 1.66 1.56 -14.19
CA PRO A 11 0.24 1.82 -14.06
C PRO A 11 -0.53 0.54 -14.31
N ALA A 12 -1.51 0.27 -13.45
CA ALA A 12 -2.51 -0.74 -13.74
C ALA A 12 -3.27 -0.33 -15.00
N LYS A 13 -3.06 -1.06 -16.10
CA LYS A 13 -3.73 -0.78 -17.39
C LYS A 13 -5.25 -0.96 -17.31
N SER A 14 -5.71 -1.83 -16.42
CA SER A 14 -7.11 -2.18 -16.22
C SER A 14 -7.51 -2.04 -14.74
N PHE A 15 -8.76 -1.63 -14.51
CA PHE A 15 -9.36 -1.51 -13.19
C PHE A 15 -10.65 -2.34 -13.12
N PRO A 16 -11.08 -2.76 -11.92
CA PRO A 16 -12.37 -3.41 -11.76
C PRO A 16 -13.50 -2.57 -12.35
N LYS A 17 -14.52 -3.21 -12.90
CA LYS A 17 -15.71 -2.52 -13.40
C LYS A 17 -16.41 -1.79 -12.25
N ASP A 18 -16.92 -0.59 -12.54
CA ASP A 18 -17.69 0.20 -11.58
C ASP A 18 -19.06 -0.43 -11.33
N ASP A 19 -19.54 -0.31 -10.11
CA ASP A 19 -20.82 -0.81 -9.64
C ASP A 19 -21.46 0.25 -8.74
N SER A 20 -22.52 0.89 -9.23
CA SER A 20 -23.20 2.02 -8.60
C SER A 20 -23.93 1.63 -7.31
N THR A 21 -24.19 0.34 -7.10
CA THR A 21 -24.86 -0.15 -5.88
C THR A 21 -23.93 -0.12 -4.67
N LYS A 22 -22.61 -0.15 -4.90
CA LYS A 22 -21.61 -0.21 -3.84
C LYS A 22 -21.19 1.20 -3.41
N PRO A 23 -20.84 1.39 -2.12
CA PRO A 23 -20.29 2.66 -1.66
C PRO A 23 -18.98 2.98 -2.39
N CYS A 24 -18.66 4.27 -2.44
CA CYS A 24 -17.43 4.73 -3.04
C CYS A 24 -16.22 4.14 -2.31
N ARG A 25 -15.35 3.49 -3.07
CA ARG A 25 -14.14 2.83 -2.57
C ARG A 25 -13.01 2.96 -3.55
N LEU A 26 -11.79 2.86 -3.04
CA LEU A 26 -10.57 2.84 -3.82
C LEU A 26 -10.30 1.42 -4.31
N THR A 27 -9.77 1.30 -5.52
CA THR A 27 -9.54 -0.01 -6.17
C THR A 27 -8.09 -0.45 -6.19
N ALA A 28 -7.17 0.45 -5.86
CA ALA A 28 -5.74 0.19 -5.87
C ALA A 28 -5.05 0.96 -4.75
N PHE A 29 -3.91 0.44 -4.35
CA PHE A 29 -3.06 0.97 -3.29
C PHE A 29 -1.59 0.75 -3.66
N LEU A 30 -0.70 1.57 -3.12
CA LEU A 30 0.75 1.41 -3.30
C LEU A 30 1.39 0.93 -2.00
N GLY A 31 2.28 -0.05 -2.12
CA GLY A 31 3.13 -0.47 -1.02
C GLY A 31 4.56 -0.70 -1.48
N TYR A 32 5.46 -0.90 -0.52
CA TYR A 32 6.87 -1.17 -0.74
C TYR A 32 7.18 -2.58 -0.24
N LYS A 33 7.80 -3.39 -1.09
CA LYS A 33 8.18 -4.76 -0.70
C LYS A 33 9.27 -4.70 0.37
N ALA A 34 8.93 -5.05 1.60
CA ALA A 34 9.86 -5.06 2.73
C ALA A 34 10.74 -6.32 2.70
N GLY A 35 10.10 -7.47 2.58
CA GLY A 35 10.78 -8.76 2.61
C GLY A 35 9.81 -9.92 2.58
N MET A 36 10.30 -11.09 2.93
CA MET A 36 9.51 -12.31 3.02
C MET A 36 9.76 -12.98 4.36
N THR A 37 8.71 -13.57 4.91
CA THR A 37 8.79 -14.47 6.04
C THR A 37 7.88 -15.67 5.78
N HIS A 38 7.76 -16.57 6.74
CA HIS A 38 6.76 -17.63 6.72
C HIS A 38 5.84 -17.50 7.92
N ILE A 39 4.60 -17.92 7.71
CA ILE A 39 3.57 -17.99 8.73
C ILE A 39 3.16 -19.44 8.93
N VAL A 40 2.66 -19.74 10.12
CA VAL A 40 1.92 -20.96 10.37
C VAL A 40 0.46 -20.58 10.58
N ARG A 41 -0.41 -21.24 9.83
CA ARG A 41 -1.86 -21.13 9.97
C ARG A 41 -2.49 -22.50 9.95
N GLU A 42 -3.66 -22.59 10.55
CA GLU A 42 -4.51 -23.78 10.42
C GLU A 42 -5.32 -23.71 9.12
N VAL A 43 -5.40 -24.82 8.40
CA VAL A 43 -6.10 -24.89 7.12
C VAL A 43 -7.51 -25.44 7.28
N GLU A 44 -8.50 -24.61 6.99
CA GLU A 44 -9.93 -25.00 7.03
C GLU A 44 -10.41 -25.39 5.62
N LYS A 45 -9.96 -26.55 5.12
CA LYS A 45 -10.40 -27.10 3.82
C LYS A 45 -11.05 -28.49 3.94
N PRO A 46 -12.37 -28.57 4.17
CA PRO A 46 -13.08 -29.85 4.24
C PRO A 46 -12.81 -30.73 3.01
N GLY A 47 -12.52 -32.01 3.24
CA GLY A 47 -12.18 -32.99 2.19
C GLY A 47 -10.70 -33.07 1.82
N SER A 48 -9.83 -32.18 2.35
CA SER A 48 -8.38 -32.30 2.19
C SER A 48 -7.74 -33.08 3.34
N LYS A 49 -6.66 -33.83 3.06
CA LYS A 49 -5.79 -34.42 4.10
C LYS A 49 -5.13 -33.38 5.01
N LEU A 50 -5.13 -32.11 4.59
CA LEU A 50 -4.59 -30.95 5.30
C LEU A 50 -5.65 -30.22 6.13
N HIS A 51 -6.91 -30.67 6.13
CA HIS A 51 -7.96 -30.05 6.93
C HIS A 51 -7.62 -30.11 8.43
N LYS A 52 -7.76 -28.98 9.14
CA LYS A 52 -7.42 -28.83 10.56
C LYS A 52 -5.97 -29.18 10.91
N LYS A 53 -5.08 -29.12 9.90
CA LYS A 53 -3.65 -29.24 10.10
C LYS A 53 -2.98 -27.90 9.95
N GLU A 54 -1.85 -27.77 10.63
CA GLU A 54 -1.00 -26.61 10.52
C GLU A 54 -0.17 -26.71 9.25
N THR A 55 -0.14 -25.61 8.51
CA THR A 55 0.69 -25.50 7.31
C THR A 55 1.54 -24.26 7.40
N CYS A 56 2.81 -24.42 7.04
CA CYS A 56 3.73 -23.31 6.85
C CYS A 56 3.53 -22.72 5.45
N GLU A 57 3.19 -21.45 5.37
CA GLU A 57 3.03 -20.72 4.11
C GLU A 57 4.02 -19.55 4.06
N ALA A 58 4.74 -19.43 2.93
CA ALA A 58 5.57 -18.26 2.69
C ALA A 58 4.68 -17.04 2.43
N VAL A 59 5.06 -15.89 3.01
CA VAL A 59 4.38 -14.61 2.83
C VAL A 59 5.38 -13.51 2.48
N THR A 60 4.96 -12.61 1.62
CA THR A 60 5.66 -11.35 1.38
C THR A 60 5.05 -10.26 2.24
N ILE A 61 5.90 -9.53 2.96
CA ILE A 61 5.51 -8.35 3.73
C ILE A 61 5.66 -7.13 2.84
N ILE A 62 4.57 -6.38 2.70
CA ILE A 62 4.52 -5.12 1.97
C ILE A 62 4.17 -4.02 2.96
N GLU A 63 5.05 -3.04 3.10
CA GLU A 63 4.77 -1.84 3.90
C GLU A 63 3.89 -0.89 3.08
N THR A 64 2.79 -0.46 3.67
CA THR A 64 1.72 0.29 3.01
C THR A 64 1.55 1.64 3.72
N PRO A 65 2.47 2.60 3.53
CA PRO A 65 2.36 3.91 4.16
C PRO A 65 1.08 4.62 3.68
N PRO A 66 0.50 5.50 4.51
CA PRO A 66 -0.73 6.22 4.17
C PRO A 66 -0.56 7.04 2.90
N MET A 67 -1.54 6.95 2.00
CA MET A 67 -1.55 7.67 0.73
C MET A 67 -2.33 8.98 0.85
N VAL A 68 -1.81 10.05 0.24
CA VAL A 68 -2.46 11.37 0.23
C VAL A 68 -3.03 11.66 -1.15
N VAL A 69 -4.31 11.99 -1.17
CA VAL A 69 -5.03 12.41 -2.38
C VAL A 69 -4.69 13.85 -2.73
N VAL A 70 -4.24 14.05 -3.96
CA VAL A 70 -3.72 15.34 -4.46
C VAL A 70 -4.54 15.92 -5.61
N GLY A 71 -5.43 15.13 -6.21
CA GLY A 71 -6.28 15.62 -7.28
C GLY A 71 -7.24 14.57 -7.81
N VAL A 72 -8.06 14.97 -8.77
CA VAL A 72 -9.07 14.17 -9.42
C VAL A 72 -8.98 14.40 -10.93
N VAL A 73 -9.05 13.33 -11.70
CA VAL A 73 -9.09 13.32 -13.16
C VAL A 73 -10.39 12.68 -13.60
N GLY A 74 -11.15 13.33 -14.47
CA GLY A 74 -12.29 12.69 -15.12
C GLY A 74 -12.00 12.24 -16.53
N TYR A 75 -12.58 11.10 -16.88
CA TYR A 75 -12.49 10.50 -18.19
C TYR A 75 -13.87 10.44 -18.85
N LEU A 76 -13.91 10.91 -20.10
CA LEU A 76 -15.04 10.80 -20.99
C LEU A 76 -14.84 9.60 -21.92
N LYS A 77 -15.90 8.81 -22.11
CA LYS A 77 -15.92 7.73 -23.09
C LYS A 77 -16.17 8.31 -24.48
N THR A 78 -15.16 8.25 -25.34
CA THR A 78 -15.26 8.55 -26.77
C THR A 78 -15.19 7.25 -27.58
N PRO A 79 -15.54 7.24 -28.88
CA PRO A 79 -15.42 6.04 -29.72
C PRO A 79 -14.00 5.45 -29.75
N GLY A 80 -12.97 6.30 -29.63
CA GLY A 80 -11.56 5.88 -29.55
C GLY A 80 -11.08 5.47 -28.16
N GLY A 81 -11.96 5.41 -27.16
CA GLY A 81 -11.62 4.99 -25.79
C GLY A 81 -11.85 6.08 -24.73
N LEU A 82 -11.15 6.00 -23.61
CA LEU A 82 -11.28 6.98 -22.53
C LEU A 82 -10.34 8.15 -22.76
N ARG A 83 -10.89 9.37 -22.88
CA ARG A 83 -10.12 10.62 -22.99
C ARG A 83 -10.24 11.42 -21.69
N SER A 84 -9.14 11.95 -21.19
CA SER A 84 -9.16 12.85 -20.03
C SER A 84 -9.84 14.16 -20.38
N LEU A 85 -10.86 14.55 -19.60
CA LEU A 85 -11.60 15.80 -19.78
C LEU A 85 -10.90 16.96 -19.07
N SER A 86 -10.75 16.85 -17.76
CA SER A 86 -10.08 17.84 -16.93
C SER A 86 -9.48 17.18 -15.69
N THR A 87 -8.46 17.84 -15.13
CA THR A 87 -7.80 17.46 -13.88
C THR A 87 -7.93 18.61 -12.89
N VAL A 88 -8.51 18.32 -11.73
CA VAL A 88 -8.61 19.27 -10.62
C VAL A 88 -7.62 18.84 -9.55
N TRP A 89 -6.72 19.73 -9.14
CA TRP A 89 -5.73 19.45 -8.10
C TRP A 89 -6.17 20.06 -6.77
N ALA A 90 -5.68 19.51 -5.66
CA ALA A 90 -5.86 20.08 -4.33
C ALA A 90 -5.16 21.44 -4.21
N GLN A 91 -5.68 22.30 -3.35
CA GLN A 91 -5.11 23.62 -3.07
C GLN A 91 -3.68 23.52 -2.53
N HIS A 92 -3.51 22.73 -1.47
CA HIS A 92 -2.22 22.55 -0.80
C HIS A 92 -1.60 21.22 -1.22
N LEU A 93 -0.49 21.31 -1.95
CA LEU A 93 0.30 20.16 -2.36
C LEU A 93 1.60 20.13 -1.58
N SER A 94 1.90 18.96 -1.00
CA SER A 94 3.14 18.69 -0.28
C SER A 94 4.37 18.80 -1.20
N GLU A 95 5.53 19.09 -0.62
CA GLU A 95 6.78 19.16 -1.37
C GLU A 95 7.14 17.83 -2.04
N GLU A 96 6.77 16.70 -1.42
CA GLU A 96 6.99 15.35 -1.96
C GLU A 96 6.31 15.15 -3.31
N VAL A 97 5.10 15.67 -3.46
CA VAL A 97 4.36 15.67 -4.73
C VAL A 97 5.05 16.57 -5.73
N LYS A 98 5.41 17.79 -5.31
CA LYS A 98 6.11 18.74 -6.18
C LYS A 98 7.44 18.18 -6.69
N ARG A 99 8.15 17.41 -5.85
CA ARG A 99 9.42 16.74 -6.20
C ARG A 99 9.29 15.83 -7.40
N ARG A 100 8.15 15.15 -7.56
CA ARG A 100 7.88 14.26 -8.70
C ARG A 100 7.84 14.99 -10.04
N PHE A 101 7.51 16.28 -10.06
CA PHE A 101 7.48 17.09 -11.29
C PHE A 101 8.85 17.56 -11.77
N TYR A 102 9.93 17.25 -11.04
CA TYR A 102 11.28 17.65 -11.42
C TYR A 102 12.22 16.45 -11.39
N LYS A 103 12.89 16.19 -12.52
CA LYS A 103 14.01 15.23 -12.56
C LYS A 103 15.13 15.66 -11.61
N ASN A 104 15.46 16.96 -11.62
CA ASN A 104 16.52 17.56 -10.80
C ASN A 104 15.94 18.55 -9.79
N TRP A 105 15.30 18.07 -8.73
CA TRP A 105 14.64 18.90 -7.72
C TRP A 105 15.55 19.98 -7.13
N CYS A 106 16.75 19.60 -6.66
CA CYS A 106 17.66 20.50 -5.94
C CYS A 106 18.19 21.66 -6.81
N LYS A 107 18.29 21.45 -8.14
CA LYS A 107 18.75 22.48 -9.09
C LYS A 107 17.60 23.30 -9.70
N SER A 108 16.36 22.97 -9.36
CA SER A 108 15.18 23.58 -9.96
C SER A 108 14.68 24.77 -9.14
N LYS A 109 13.96 25.69 -9.79
CA LYS A 109 13.30 26.83 -9.12
C LYS A 109 12.04 26.45 -8.31
N LYS A 110 11.66 25.16 -8.29
CA LYS A 110 10.53 24.60 -7.51
C LYS A 110 9.18 25.35 -7.65
N LYS A 111 8.88 25.86 -8.86
CA LYS A 111 7.67 26.67 -9.14
C LYS A 111 6.40 25.88 -9.46
N ALA A 112 6.43 24.55 -9.45
CA ALA A 112 5.27 23.72 -9.73
C ALA A 112 4.08 24.06 -8.81
N PHE A 113 2.89 24.18 -9.38
CA PHE A 113 1.63 24.50 -8.70
C PHE A 113 1.55 25.85 -7.97
N THR A 114 2.58 26.71 -8.04
CA THR A 114 2.56 28.03 -7.39
C THR A 114 1.42 28.93 -7.89
N LYS A 115 1.19 28.98 -9.20
CA LYS A 115 0.06 29.73 -9.79
C LYS A 115 -1.30 29.06 -9.50
N TYR A 116 -1.33 27.73 -9.43
CA TYR A 116 -2.55 26.97 -9.23
C TYR A 116 -3.07 27.13 -7.80
N SER A 117 -2.19 27.10 -6.80
CA SER A 117 -2.55 27.36 -5.40
C SER A 117 -3.21 28.73 -5.22
N LYS A 118 -2.71 29.75 -5.91
CA LYS A 118 -3.28 31.12 -5.87
C LYS A 118 -4.69 31.21 -6.46
N LYS A 119 -5.10 30.30 -7.35
CA LYS A 119 -6.48 30.26 -7.87
C LYS A 119 -7.51 29.97 -6.77
N TYR A 120 -7.11 29.26 -5.72
CA TYR A 120 -7.99 29.01 -4.57
C TYR A 120 -8.10 30.23 -3.64
N GLU A 121 -7.25 31.24 -3.79
CA GLU A 121 -7.33 32.47 -2.98
C GLU A 121 -8.30 33.47 -3.62
N SER A 122 -8.35 33.55 -4.96
CA SER A 122 -9.26 34.44 -5.68
C SER A 122 -10.69 33.89 -5.78
N GLY A 123 -11.69 34.77 -5.68
CA GLY A 123 -13.11 34.41 -5.80
C GLY A 123 -13.45 33.78 -7.16
N ASP A 124 -12.92 34.35 -8.24
CA ASP A 124 -13.15 33.84 -9.60
C ASP A 124 -12.45 32.49 -9.84
N GLY A 125 -11.29 32.27 -9.24
CA GLY A 125 -10.58 31.00 -9.35
C GLY A 125 -11.31 29.86 -8.64
N LYS A 126 -11.92 30.12 -7.47
CA LYS A 126 -12.81 29.15 -6.80
C LYS A 126 -14.01 28.78 -7.68
N LYS A 127 -14.61 29.75 -8.36
CA LYS A 127 -15.72 29.51 -9.30
C LYS A 127 -15.29 28.66 -10.50
N ASP A 128 -14.11 28.91 -11.09
CA ASP A 128 -13.54 28.09 -12.17
C ASP A 128 -13.35 26.63 -11.72
N ILE A 129 -12.77 26.40 -10.54
CA ILE A 129 -12.57 25.06 -9.97
C ILE A 129 -13.89 24.36 -9.71
N GLN A 130 -14.88 25.06 -9.16
CA GLN A 130 -16.21 24.52 -8.92
C GLN A 130 -16.90 24.13 -10.24
N ALA A 131 -16.80 24.99 -11.26
CA ALA A 131 -17.31 24.70 -12.60
C ALA A 131 -16.60 23.49 -13.24
N GLN A 132 -15.30 23.31 -13.01
CA GLN A 132 -14.58 22.10 -13.45
C GLN A 132 -15.09 20.85 -12.73
N LEU A 133 -15.31 20.90 -11.41
CA LEU A 133 -15.88 19.79 -10.65
C LEU A 133 -17.29 19.43 -11.12
N GLU A 134 -18.12 20.42 -11.45
CA GLU A 134 -19.46 20.20 -12.00
C GLU A 134 -19.41 19.58 -13.41
N LYS A 135 -18.48 20.03 -14.26
CA LYS A 135 -18.22 19.40 -15.57
C LYS A 135 -17.81 17.94 -15.42
N LEU A 136 -16.96 17.64 -14.44
CA LEU A 136 -16.55 16.27 -14.13
C LEU A 136 -17.75 15.40 -13.74
N LYS A 137 -18.61 15.89 -12.85
CA LYS A 137 -19.82 15.17 -12.42
C LYS A 137 -20.81 14.95 -13.56
N LYS A 138 -20.97 15.93 -14.46
CA LYS A 138 -21.96 15.90 -15.53
C LYS A 138 -21.56 15.02 -16.72
N TYR A 139 -20.30 15.11 -17.16
CA TYR A 139 -19.86 14.51 -18.42
C TYR A 139 -18.99 13.26 -18.24
N CYS A 140 -18.25 13.13 -17.14
CA CYS A 140 -17.29 12.04 -17.02
C CYS A 140 -17.97 10.73 -16.64
N THR A 141 -17.69 9.70 -17.43
CA THR A 141 -18.12 8.33 -17.17
C THR A 141 -17.29 7.64 -16.08
N VAL A 142 -16.01 8.00 -15.98
CA VAL A 142 -15.08 7.40 -15.02
C VAL A 142 -14.33 8.54 -14.35
N ILE A 143 -14.34 8.55 -13.01
CA ILE A 143 -13.57 9.52 -12.23
C ILE A 143 -12.45 8.76 -11.52
N ARG A 144 -11.26 9.33 -11.59
CA ARG A 144 -10.07 8.78 -10.95
C ARG A 144 -9.41 9.77 -10.02
N VAL A 145 -8.86 9.26 -8.94
CA VAL A 145 -8.13 10.06 -7.95
C VAL A 145 -6.64 9.94 -8.22
N LEU A 146 -5.96 11.08 -8.17
CA LEU A 146 -4.52 11.17 -8.10
C LEU A 146 -4.13 11.14 -6.63
N ALA A 147 -3.33 10.16 -6.24
CA ALA A 147 -2.74 10.12 -4.91
C ALA A 147 -1.29 9.67 -5.00
N HIS A 148 -0.51 10.04 -3.99
CA HIS A 148 0.89 9.68 -3.86
C HIS A 148 1.16 9.02 -2.51
N THR A 149 2.23 8.24 -2.44
CA THR A 149 2.75 7.69 -1.18
C THR A 149 3.62 8.71 -0.45
N GLN A 150 3.66 8.61 0.88
CA GLN A 150 4.55 9.38 1.74
C GLN A 150 5.85 8.62 1.98
N MET A 151 6.83 8.81 1.09
CA MET A 151 8.05 7.99 1.12
C MET A 151 8.99 8.35 2.28
N ASN A 152 8.96 9.59 2.77
CA ASN A 152 9.80 10.02 3.88
C ASN A 152 9.38 9.37 5.22
N VAL A 153 8.12 8.95 5.33
CA VAL A 153 7.57 8.31 6.52
C VAL A 153 8.13 6.90 6.74
N ILE A 154 8.51 6.20 5.65
CA ILE A 154 9.09 4.84 5.68
C ILE A 154 10.38 4.76 6.52
N SER A 155 11.02 5.89 6.83
CA SER A 155 12.23 5.94 7.66
C SER A 155 12.00 6.38 9.11
N ILE A 156 10.88 7.07 9.45
CA ILE A 156 10.76 7.84 10.69
C ILE A 156 9.52 7.43 11.49
N LYS A 157 9.78 6.92 12.71
CA LYS A 157 8.88 6.49 13.81
C LYS A 157 8.17 5.15 13.65
N SER A 158 8.43 4.26 14.61
CA SER A 158 7.73 2.98 14.77
C SER A 158 6.33 3.24 15.32
N LYS A 159 5.29 2.77 14.62
CA LYS A 159 3.93 2.66 15.16
C LYS A 159 3.33 1.35 14.71
N GLY A 160 3.52 0.30 15.50
CA GLY A 160 2.78 -0.94 15.30
C GLY A 160 3.42 -2.12 15.99
N GLY A 161 2.91 -2.46 17.17
CA GLY A 161 3.08 -3.80 17.74
C GLY A 161 1.98 -4.72 17.21
N ILE A 162 2.30 -6.00 16.97
CA ILE A 162 1.25 -7.00 16.74
C ILE A 162 0.70 -7.42 18.09
N SER A 163 -0.50 -6.96 18.42
CA SER A 163 -1.30 -7.49 19.52
C SER A 163 -2.45 -8.31 18.91
N GLY A 164 -2.57 -9.59 19.27
CA GLY A 164 -3.80 -10.35 19.00
C GLY A 164 -3.70 -11.68 18.25
N MET A 165 -2.56 -12.39 18.24
CA MET A 165 -2.60 -13.80 17.84
C MET A 165 -3.14 -14.64 19.00
N VAL A 166 -4.18 -15.45 18.72
CA VAL A 166 -4.89 -16.25 19.74
C VAL A 166 -3.96 -17.30 20.41
N TYR A 167 -2.92 -17.74 19.70
CA TYR A 167 -2.03 -18.81 20.13
C TYR A 167 -0.65 -18.33 20.60
N ASP A 168 -0.09 -17.30 19.95
CA ASP A 168 1.19 -16.73 20.33
C ASP A 168 0.98 -15.63 21.39
N ARG A 169 1.32 -15.96 22.65
CA ARG A 169 1.23 -15.02 23.78
C ARG A 169 2.34 -13.98 23.78
N THR A 170 3.36 -14.13 22.92
CA THR A 170 4.47 -13.18 22.86
C THR A 170 4.09 -11.99 21.98
N GLU A 171 4.09 -10.80 22.57
CA GLU A 171 3.96 -9.57 21.81
C GLU A 171 5.25 -9.33 21.04
N LYS A 172 5.17 -9.36 19.71
CA LYS A 172 6.33 -9.19 18.84
C LYS A 172 5.94 -8.46 17.56
N ASP A 173 6.88 -7.70 17.02
CA ASP A 173 6.70 -7.00 15.76
C ASP A 173 6.86 -7.95 14.57
N ILE A 174 6.29 -7.59 13.42
CA ILE A 174 6.46 -8.34 12.16
C ILE A 174 7.92 -8.39 11.70
N THR A 175 8.74 -7.46 12.18
CA THR A 175 10.11 -7.31 11.76
C THR A 175 11.00 -8.37 12.39
N PRO A 176 11.75 -9.14 11.60
CA PRO A 176 12.65 -10.13 12.15
C PRO A 176 13.76 -9.47 12.97
N ILE A 177 14.39 -10.22 13.86
CA ILE A 177 15.53 -9.72 14.65
C ILE A 177 16.62 -9.18 13.70
N GLY A 178 17.02 -7.92 13.91
CA GLY A 178 17.98 -7.21 13.05
C GLY A 178 17.36 -6.56 11.80
N GLY A 179 16.05 -6.67 11.60
CA GLY A 179 15.32 -6.12 10.47
C GLY A 179 15.38 -6.98 9.20
N PHE A 180 14.62 -6.59 8.19
CA PHE A 180 14.66 -7.25 6.88
C PHE A 180 15.95 -6.91 6.14
N PRO A 181 16.69 -7.90 5.59
CA PRO A 181 17.97 -7.65 4.94
C PRO A 181 17.86 -6.65 3.80
N HIS A 182 18.69 -5.62 3.85
CA HIS A 182 18.73 -4.46 2.93
C HIS A 182 17.47 -3.59 2.90
N TYR A 183 16.43 -3.89 3.67
CA TYR A 183 15.25 -3.05 3.83
C TYR A 183 15.32 -2.23 5.12
N GLY A 184 15.52 -2.92 6.24
CA GLY A 184 15.46 -2.35 7.58
C GLY A 184 14.21 -2.81 8.34
N VAL A 185 13.74 -1.96 9.24
CA VAL A 185 12.59 -2.20 10.12
C VAL A 185 11.33 -1.67 9.43
N VAL A 186 10.27 -2.47 9.40
CA VAL A 186 8.90 -2.07 9.01
C VAL A 186 8.28 -1.32 10.18
N LYS A 187 7.79 -0.11 9.93
CA LYS A 187 7.33 0.80 10.99
C LYS A 187 5.88 1.24 10.82
N GLU A 188 5.40 1.22 9.59
CA GLU A 188 4.05 1.61 9.21
C GLU A 188 3.13 0.40 9.06
N ASP A 189 1.87 0.69 8.74
CA ASP A 189 0.89 -0.32 8.34
C ASP A 189 1.48 -1.25 7.28
N TYR A 190 1.24 -2.54 7.44
CA TYR A 190 1.76 -3.55 6.54
C TYR A 190 0.66 -4.51 6.10
N LEU A 191 0.89 -5.12 4.95
CA LEU A 191 0.05 -6.14 4.37
C LEU A 191 0.86 -7.40 4.14
N MET A 192 0.28 -8.55 4.52
CA MET A 192 0.85 -9.87 4.27
C MET A 192 0.22 -10.48 3.02
N ILE A 193 1.01 -10.69 1.98
CA ILE A 193 0.57 -11.38 0.76
C ILE A 193 1.09 -12.80 0.76
N LYS A 194 0.21 -13.76 0.55
CA LYS A 194 0.60 -15.16 0.36
C LYS A 194 1.54 -15.32 -0.83
N GLY A 195 2.63 -16.05 -0.62
CA GLY A 195 3.62 -16.39 -1.64
C GLY A 195 4.58 -15.26 -1.97
N CYS A 196 5.13 -15.30 -3.18
CA CYS A 196 6.10 -14.33 -3.67
C CYS A 196 5.42 -13.15 -4.36
N CYS A 197 5.96 -11.95 -4.12
CA CYS A 197 5.62 -10.75 -4.89
C CYS A 197 6.76 -10.40 -5.86
N VAL A 198 6.43 -9.75 -6.97
CA VAL A 198 7.39 -9.37 -8.02
C VAL A 198 8.40 -8.31 -7.55
N GLY A 199 9.62 -8.40 -8.07
CA GLY A 199 10.69 -7.43 -7.86
C GLY A 199 11.49 -7.57 -6.54
N PRO A 200 12.62 -6.84 -6.43
CA PRO A 200 13.44 -6.82 -5.23
C PRO A 200 12.79 -6.07 -4.05
N LYS A 201 13.41 -6.17 -2.87
CA LYS A 201 13.05 -5.37 -1.68
C LYS A 201 13.21 -3.87 -1.97
N LYS A 202 12.50 -3.00 -1.24
CA LYS A 202 12.39 -1.54 -1.47
C LYS A 202 11.71 -1.12 -2.76
N ARG A 203 11.26 -2.05 -3.61
CA ARG A 203 10.52 -1.73 -4.83
C ARG A 203 9.07 -1.40 -4.51
N VAL A 204 8.53 -0.39 -5.20
CA VAL A 204 7.11 -0.07 -5.22
C VAL A 204 6.33 -1.20 -5.89
N VAL A 205 5.28 -1.64 -5.23
CA VAL A 205 4.33 -2.64 -5.72
C VAL A 205 2.94 -2.01 -5.74
N THR A 206 2.29 -2.05 -6.90
CA THR A 206 0.89 -1.64 -7.05
C THR A 206 -0.03 -2.79 -6.68
N LEU A 207 -0.75 -2.65 -5.59
CA LEU A 207 -1.81 -3.57 -5.18
C LEU A 207 -3.11 -3.11 -5.83
N ARG A 208 -3.81 -4.03 -6.50
CA ARG A 208 -5.10 -3.74 -7.14
C ARG A 208 -6.08 -4.82 -6.73
N GLN A 209 -7.31 -4.42 -6.45
CA GLN A 209 -8.39 -5.38 -6.33
C GLN A 209 -8.50 -6.25 -7.60
N SER A 210 -8.90 -7.50 -7.41
CA SER A 210 -9.14 -8.40 -8.54
C SER A 210 -10.19 -7.84 -9.50
N LEU A 211 -9.96 -8.04 -10.79
CA LEU A 211 -10.92 -7.67 -11.84
C LEU A 211 -12.13 -8.61 -11.85
N LEU A 212 -11.89 -9.86 -11.45
CA LEU A 212 -12.91 -10.89 -11.39
C LEU A 212 -13.33 -11.08 -9.94
N LYS A 213 -14.64 -11.14 -9.70
CA LYS A 213 -15.18 -11.50 -8.39
C LYS A 213 -14.66 -12.89 -8.05
N GLN A 214 -13.90 -12.99 -6.97
CA GLN A 214 -13.37 -14.27 -6.52
C GLN A 214 -14.50 -15.05 -5.84
N THR A 215 -14.74 -16.27 -6.30
CA THR A 215 -15.70 -17.21 -5.72
C THR A 215 -15.03 -18.51 -5.26
N SER A 216 -13.72 -18.62 -5.47
CA SER A 216 -12.97 -19.82 -5.10
C SER A 216 -12.96 -20.00 -3.59
N ARG A 217 -13.06 -21.26 -3.14
CA ARG A 217 -13.00 -21.61 -1.71
C ARG A 217 -11.74 -21.07 -1.04
N VAL A 218 -10.62 -21.06 -1.77
CA VAL A 218 -9.32 -20.55 -1.28
C VAL A 218 -9.34 -19.04 -1.06
N SER A 219 -10.08 -18.29 -1.89
CA SER A 219 -10.19 -16.84 -1.77
C SER A 219 -11.18 -16.38 -0.70
N MET A 220 -12.17 -17.21 -0.39
CA MET A 220 -13.22 -16.93 0.60
C MET A 220 -12.91 -17.53 1.99
N GLU A 221 -11.79 -18.25 2.12
CA GLU A 221 -11.33 -18.85 3.37
C GLU A 221 -10.93 -17.76 4.37
N GLU A 222 -11.44 -17.85 5.59
CA GLU A 222 -10.98 -17.01 6.70
C GLU A 222 -9.59 -17.47 7.16
N ILE A 223 -8.64 -16.54 7.26
CA ILE A 223 -7.26 -16.86 7.62
C ILE A 223 -7.07 -16.62 9.11
N LYS A 224 -7.01 -17.71 9.88
CA LYS A 224 -6.64 -17.70 11.30
C LYS A 224 -5.13 -17.93 11.43
N LEU A 225 -4.39 -16.86 11.72
CA LEU A 225 -2.95 -16.93 11.93
C LEU A 225 -2.63 -17.51 13.31
N LYS A 226 -1.71 -18.48 13.37
CA LYS A 226 -1.22 -19.06 14.61
C LYS A 226 0.13 -18.50 15.01
N PHE A 227 1.04 -18.38 14.05
CA PHE A 227 2.40 -17.94 14.29
C PHE A 227 2.97 -17.20 13.08
N ILE A 228 3.82 -16.23 13.36
CA ILE A 228 4.62 -15.54 12.38
C ILE A 228 6.08 -15.69 12.78
N ASP A 229 6.92 -16.10 11.84
CA ASP A 229 8.35 -16.23 12.07
C ASP A 229 9.04 -14.87 11.99
N THR A 230 9.65 -14.47 13.10
CA THR A 230 10.43 -13.24 13.29
C THR A 230 11.91 -13.56 13.54
N SER A 231 12.34 -14.79 13.24
CA SER A 231 13.74 -15.16 13.26
C SER A 231 14.58 -14.28 12.32
N SER A 232 15.82 -13.99 12.74
CA SER A 232 16.78 -13.25 11.93
C SER A 232 16.90 -13.84 10.53
N LYS A 233 16.69 -12.99 9.53
CA LYS A 233 16.91 -13.31 8.10
C LYS A 233 18.32 -12.99 7.64
N PHE A 234 19.17 -12.50 8.54
CA PHE A 234 20.61 -12.45 8.36
C PHE A 234 21.20 -13.74 8.90
N GLY A 235 21.59 -14.66 8.01
CA GLY A 235 22.05 -16.00 8.38
C GLY A 235 20.90 -16.92 8.82
N GLN A 236 21.18 -17.80 9.78
CA GLN A 236 20.22 -18.77 10.34
C GLN A 236 19.75 -18.32 11.73
N GLY A 237 18.65 -17.58 11.80
CA GLY A 237 18.03 -17.17 13.07
C GLY A 237 17.34 -18.34 13.78
N ARG A 238 17.58 -18.48 15.09
CA ARG A 238 16.94 -19.51 15.95
C ARG A 238 15.90 -18.95 16.93
N PHE A 239 15.99 -17.65 17.23
CA PHE A 239 15.18 -16.98 18.24
C PHE A 239 14.18 -16.05 17.57
N GLN A 240 13.02 -15.89 18.17
CA GLN A 240 11.92 -15.06 17.67
C GLN A 240 12.00 -13.64 18.23
N THR A 241 12.41 -13.49 19.49
CA THR A 241 12.63 -12.17 20.12
C THR A 241 14.06 -12.00 20.61
N SER A 242 14.49 -10.74 20.72
CA SER A 242 15.81 -10.40 21.30
C SER A 242 15.90 -10.83 22.77
N GLU A 243 14.78 -10.78 23.50
CA GLU A 243 14.69 -11.21 24.90
C GLU A 243 14.86 -12.73 25.04
N GLU A 244 14.22 -13.52 24.17
CA GLU A 244 14.40 -14.97 24.12
C GLU A 244 15.88 -15.34 23.89
N LYS A 245 16.52 -14.65 22.93
CA LYS A 245 17.94 -14.82 22.64
C LYS A 245 18.83 -14.47 23.84
N ALA A 246 18.56 -13.34 24.50
CA ALA A 246 19.33 -12.90 25.67
C ALA A 246 19.16 -13.87 26.84
N LYS A 247 17.94 -14.35 27.08
CA LYS A 247 17.64 -15.35 28.13
C LYS A 247 18.33 -16.68 27.86
N PHE A 248 18.39 -17.12 26.60
CA PHE A 248 19.03 -18.37 26.22
C PHE A 248 20.55 -18.34 26.41
N TYR A 249 21.22 -17.29 25.96
CA TYR A 249 22.69 -17.19 26.06
C TYR A 249 23.18 -16.68 27.41
N GLY A 250 22.32 -16.06 28.21
CA GLY A 250 22.69 -15.46 29.49
C GLY A 250 23.61 -14.25 29.33
N ARG A 251 24.43 -13.97 30.35
CA ARG A 251 25.35 -12.83 30.35
C ARG A 251 26.55 -13.12 29.44
N LEU A 252 26.56 -12.48 28.28
CA LEU A 252 27.67 -12.54 27.33
C LEU A 252 28.71 -11.46 27.64
N LYS A 253 29.96 -11.68 27.19
CA LYS A 253 31.00 -10.64 27.21
C LYS A 253 30.63 -9.56 26.20
N ALA A 254 30.62 -8.31 26.66
CA ALA A 254 30.38 -7.13 25.83
C ALA A 254 31.47 -6.97 24.76
#